data_AF-A0A972ZQH1-F1
#
_entry.id   AF-A0A972ZQH1-F1
#
_cell.length_a   1.000
_cell.length_b   1.000
_cell.length_c   1.000
_cell.angle_alpha   90.00
_cell.angle_beta   90.00
_cell.angle_gamma   90.00
#
_symmetry.space_group_name_H-M   'P 1'
#
loop_
_entity.id
_entity.type
_entity.pdbx_description
1 polymer ?
#
loop_
_entity_poly.entity_id
_entity_poly.type
_entity_poly.pdbx_seq_one_letter_code
_entity_poly.pdbx_strand_id
1 'polypeptide(L)'
;FKRKTIRISVLWLFLIVNLIFLGSFINCSNTQKSRDVLNAWELRIDGKVDDAKLLLDSILEKDPLNAMAYYELSRTLDYMDKSEEAQKAIQKAFELEPDNVIYAYSNANNCFLQAYMKMQMEQEGVKEAVEKTCEAYLKVLEIEPDYPEAMMYLVEIYGYLPEDMGGNKEKANEFISKMEKLDPFYGAKAKTANLPEETNFVDYWNNYMAEEGECVKSLKELGATYIFADDIENAEKCYEKAISLDPAQNVRLLDLARYHMMKVMQNRELAQEELPNAIKYLNAFLESQPEPIAPLKAWSYANLSRFEMFLGNNEKGEELMKLAESTDPYFSRAFGVPGPGEFVAPNEVVHHFGSFFSPF
;
A
#
# COMPACT_ATOMS: atom_id res chain seq x y z
N PHE A 1 -42.82 -7.45 48.31
CA PHE A 1 -41.86 -7.87 47.27
C PHE A 1 -41.84 -9.40 47.16
N LYS A 2 -42.53 -9.98 46.15
CA LYS A 2 -42.46 -11.43 45.87
C LYS A 2 -41.25 -11.71 44.96
N ARG A 3 -40.23 -12.41 45.45
CA ARG A 3 -39.13 -12.93 44.62
C ARG A 3 -39.67 -14.08 43.76
N LYS A 4 -39.76 -13.88 42.44
CA LYS A 4 -39.94 -14.97 41.47
C LYS A 4 -38.61 -15.72 41.34
N THR A 5 -38.55 -16.93 41.86
CA THR A 5 -37.43 -17.85 41.66
C THR A 5 -37.49 -18.39 40.23
N ILE A 6 -36.54 -18.01 39.38
CA ILE A 6 -36.41 -18.54 38.02
C ILE A 6 -35.87 -19.97 38.15
N ARG A 7 -36.71 -20.98 37.88
CA ARG A 7 -36.25 -22.37 37.70
C ARG A 7 -35.77 -22.52 36.25
N ILE A 8 -34.46 -22.37 36.03
CA ILE A 8 -33.82 -22.73 34.76
C ILE A 8 -33.86 -24.27 34.69
N SER A 9 -34.52 -24.84 33.68
CA SER A 9 -34.56 -26.29 33.51
C SER A 9 -33.18 -26.80 33.10
N VAL A 10 -32.84 -28.04 33.48
CA VAL A 10 -31.54 -28.67 33.15
C VAL A 10 -31.27 -28.66 31.64
N LEU A 11 -32.33 -28.71 30.81
CA LEU A 11 -32.28 -28.56 29.35
C LEU A 11 -31.76 -27.19 28.89
N TRP A 12 -32.15 -26.10 29.56
CA TRP A 12 -31.67 -24.75 29.24
C TRP A 12 -30.21 -24.53 29.64
N LEU A 13 -29.79 -25.10 30.77
CA LEU A 13 -28.38 -25.14 31.17
C LEU A 13 -27.54 -25.92 30.16
N PHE A 14 -28.04 -27.05 29.66
CA PHE A 14 -27.36 -27.84 28.63
C PHE A 14 -27.23 -27.08 27.30
N LEU A 15 -28.27 -26.35 26.87
CA LEU A 15 -28.26 -25.52 25.66
C LEU A 15 -27.26 -24.35 25.76
N ILE A 16 -27.23 -23.64 26.89
CA ILE A 16 -26.29 -22.53 27.12
C ILE A 16 -24.85 -23.04 27.13
N VAL A 17 -24.58 -24.16 27.81
CA VAL A 17 -23.25 -24.77 27.86
C VAL A 17 -22.81 -25.20 26.45
N ASN A 18 -23.69 -25.84 25.66
CA ASN A 18 -23.37 -26.21 24.28
C ASN A 18 -23.13 -24.99 23.37
N LEU A 19 -23.86 -23.89 23.54
CA LEU A 19 -23.63 -22.65 22.80
C LEU A 19 -22.29 -21.99 23.16
N ILE A 20 -21.90 -22.01 24.44
CA ILE A 20 -20.59 -21.51 24.89
C ILE A 20 -19.46 -22.38 24.35
N PHE A 21 -19.62 -23.72 24.36
CA PHE A 21 -18.65 -24.62 23.75
C PHE A 21 -18.56 -24.41 22.24
N LEU A 22 -19.69 -24.34 21.51
CA LEU A 22 -19.69 -24.05 20.07
C LEU A 22 -19.00 -22.72 19.76
N GLY A 23 -19.32 -21.65 20.49
CA GLY A 23 -18.70 -20.34 20.31
C GLY A 23 -17.19 -20.33 20.59
N SER A 24 -16.75 -21.08 21.60
CA SER A 24 -15.32 -21.22 21.92
C SER A 24 -14.56 -22.02 20.85
N PHE A 25 -15.17 -23.07 20.31
CA PHE A 25 -14.59 -23.87 19.22
C PHE A 25 -14.50 -23.07 17.91
N ILE A 26 -15.55 -22.33 17.54
CA ILE A 26 -15.57 -21.48 16.33
C ILE A 26 -14.54 -20.34 16.44
N ASN A 27 -14.42 -19.72 17.62
CA ASN A 27 -13.45 -18.65 17.83
C ASN A 27 -12.00 -19.19 17.76
N CYS A 28 -11.75 -20.37 18.34
CA CYS A 28 -10.45 -21.02 18.26
C CYS A 28 -10.09 -21.42 16.82
N SER A 29 -11.05 -21.95 16.05
CA SER A 29 -10.81 -22.29 14.64
C SER A 29 -10.53 -21.07 13.79
N ASN A 30 -11.30 -19.98 13.95
CA ASN A 30 -11.04 -18.73 13.22
C ASN A 30 -9.69 -18.11 13.58
N THR A 31 -9.33 -18.13 14.87
CA THR A 31 -8.00 -17.65 15.32
C THR A 31 -6.87 -18.45 14.69
N GLN A 32 -7.03 -19.78 14.56
CA GLN A 32 -6.02 -20.63 13.93
C GLN A 32 -5.95 -20.38 12.41
N LYS A 33 -7.08 -20.22 11.72
CA LYS A 33 -7.14 -19.87 10.28
C LYS A 33 -6.35 -18.60 9.99
N SER A 34 -6.58 -17.54 10.76
CA SER A 34 -5.87 -16.27 10.59
C SER A 34 -4.37 -16.43 10.87
N ARG A 35 -3.99 -17.22 11.87
CA ARG A 35 -2.57 -17.45 12.19
C ARG A 35 -1.82 -18.14 11.05
N ASP A 36 -2.40 -19.16 10.42
CA ASP A 36 -1.71 -19.89 9.35
C ASP A 36 -1.50 -18.99 8.11
N VAL A 37 -2.44 -18.11 7.81
CA VAL A 37 -2.30 -17.11 6.74
C VAL A 37 -1.29 -16.02 7.10
N LEU A 38 -1.26 -15.58 8.36
CA LEU A 38 -0.23 -14.64 8.85
C LEU A 38 1.18 -15.22 8.71
N ASN A 39 1.37 -16.52 8.99
CA ASN A 39 2.67 -17.17 8.78
C ASN A 39 3.07 -17.16 7.29
N ALA A 40 2.12 -17.30 6.36
CA ALA A 40 2.40 -17.19 4.92
C ALA A 40 2.80 -15.76 4.52
N TRP A 41 2.12 -14.76 5.07
CA TRP A 41 2.50 -13.35 4.91
C TRP A 41 3.92 -13.08 5.44
N GLU A 42 4.24 -13.57 6.65
CA GLU A 42 5.59 -13.46 7.24
C GLU A 42 6.66 -14.08 6.34
N LEU A 43 6.41 -15.28 5.81
CA LEU A 43 7.31 -15.93 4.85
C LEU A 43 7.54 -15.05 3.61
N ARG A 44 6.48 -14.43 3.06
CA ARG A 44 6.59 -13.56 1.89
C ARG A 44 7.43 -12.31 2.18
N ILE A 45 7.19 -11.62 3.29
CA ILE A 45 7.95 -10.40 3.64
C ILE A 45 9.38 -10.70 4.13
N ASP A 46 9.69 -11.95 4.45
CA ASP A 46 11.03 -12.48 4.73
C ASP A 46 11.73 -13.02 3.46
N GLY A 47 11.16 -12.79 2.27
CA GLY A 47 11.75 -13.19 0.97
C GLY A 47 11.58 -14.67 0.61
N LYS A 48 10.90 -15.46 1.46
CA LYS A 48 10.58 -16.88 1.23
C LYS A 48 9.26 -17.04 0.49
N VAL A 49 9.17 -16.39 -0.67
CA VAL A 49 7.92 -16.27 -1.46
C VAL A 49 7.40 -17.61 -1.94
N ASP A 50 8.28 -18.53 -2.37
CA ASP A 50 7.88 -19.88 -2.79
C ASP A 50 7.28 -20.68 -1.63
N ASP A 51 7.86 -20.58 -0.43
CA ASP A 51 7.34 -21.25 0.78
C ASP A 51 5.99 -20.66 1.19
N ALA A 52 5.83 -19.33 1.09
CA ALA A 52 4.54 -18.66 1.33
C ALA A 52 3.46 -19.21 0.40
N LYS A 53 3.76 -19.33 -0.90
CA LYS A 53 2.84 -19.88 -1.89
C LYS A 53 2.46 -21.33 -1.57
N LEU A 54 3.45 -22.18 -1.26
CA LEU A 54 3.20 -23.59 -0.90
C LEU A 54 2.33 -23.72 0.35
N LEU A 55 2.55 -22.87 1.36
CA LEU A 55 1.73 -22.84 2.56
C LEU A 55 0.28 -22.43 2.25
N LEU A 56 0.08 -21.39 1.44
CA LEU A 56 -1.24 -20.92 1.02
C LEU A 56 -1.99 -21.98 0.21
N ASP A 57 -1.32 -22.68 -0.70
CA ASP A 57 -1.90 -23.81 -1.43
C ASP A 57 -2.38 -24.90 -0.45
N SER A 58 -1.56 -25.27 0.56
CA SER A 58 -1.95 -26.26 1.58
C SER A 58 -3.10 -25.79 2.48
N ILE A 59 -3.17 -24.49 2.80
CA ILE A 59 -4.30 -23.90 3.54
C ILE A 59 -5.58 -24.06 2.72
N LEU A 60 -5.54 -23.72 1.43
CA LEU A 60 -6.70 -23.77 0.53
C LEU A 60 -7.12 -25.21 0.16
N GLU A 61 -6.21 -26.17 0.17
CA GLU A 61 -6.56 -27.60 0.06
C GLU A 61 -7.40 -28.08 1.23
N LYS A 62 -7.10 -27.59 2.45
CA LYS A 62 -7.81 -27.97 3.69
C LYS A 62 -9.07 -27.14 3.91
N ASP A 63 -9.05 -25.86 3.54
CA ASP A 63 -10.16 -24.92 3.66
C ASP A 63 -10.32 -24.10 2.36
N PRO A 64 -11.03 -24.63 1.35
CA PRO A 64 -11.27 -23.96 0.08
C PRO A 64 -12.14 -22.71 0.17
N LEU A 65 -12.63 -22.35 1.36
CA LEU A 65 -13.46 -21.16 1.61
C LEU A 65 -12.72 -20.12 2.46
N ASN A 66 -11.41 -20.24 2.64
CA ASN A 66 -10.62 -19.27 3.39
C ASN A 66 -10.33 -18.02 2.53
N ALA A 67 -11.14 -16.98 2.70
CA ALA A 67 -11.02 -15.72 1.97
C ALA A 67 -9.67 -15.02 2.20
N MET A 68 -9.16 -15.02 3.44
CA MET A 68 -7.87 -14.42 3.79
C MET A 68 -6.71 -15.13 3.07
N ALA A 69 -6.77 -16.47 2.94
CA ALA A 69 -5.77 -17.22 2.19
C ALA A 69 -5.82 -16.91 0.69
N TYR A 70 -7.00 -16.74 0.09
CA TYR A 70 -7.10 -16.27 -1.29
C TYR A 70 -6.55 -14.84 -1.46
N TYR A 71 -6.79 -13.96 -0.49
CA TYR A 71 -6.25 -12.61 -0.50
C TYR A 71 -4.72 -12.60 -0.46
N GLU A 72 -4.12 -13.32 0.50
CA GLU A 72 -2.67 -13.39 0.61
C GLU A 72 -2.03 -14.16 -0.56
N LEU A 73 -2.74 -15.16 -1.13
CA LEU A 73 -2.32 -15.83 -2.37
C LEU A 73 -2.31 -14.86 -3.54
N SER A 74 -3.30 -13.97 -3.66
CA SER A 74 -3.29 -12.93 -4.69
C SER A 74 -2.03 -12.07 -4.60
N ARG A 75 -1.68 -11.59 -3.41
CA ARG A 75 -0.50 -10.75 -3.19
C ARG A 75 0.79 -11.50 -3.46
N THR A 76 0.85 -12.78 -3.07
CA THR A 76 2.00 -13.65 -3.34
C THR A 76 2.17 -13.89 -4.83
N LEU A 77 1.09 -14.17 -5.56
CA LEU A 77 1.10 -14.38 -7.01
C LEU A 77 1.48 -13.12 -7.77
N ASP A 78 0.97 -11.96 -7.36
CA ASP A 78 1.34 -10.67 -7.95
C ASP A 78 2.84 -10.39 -7.76
N TYR A 79 3.37 -10.67 -6.57
CA TYR A 79 4.81 -10.58 -6.27
C TYR A 79 5.67 -11.54 -7.12
N MET A 80 5.09 -12.62 -7.63
CA MET A 80 5.74 -13.57 -8.55
C MET A 80 5.51 -13.24 -10.03
N ASP A 81 5.02 -12.04 -10.36
CA ASP A 81 4.63 -11.62 -11.71
C ASP A 81 3.53 -12.50 -12.36
N LYS A 82 2.67 -13.12 -11.56
CA LYS A 82 1.54 -13.97 -12.01
C LYS A 82 0.20 -13.22 -11.95
N SER A 83 0.15 -12.06 -12.60
CA SER A 83 -0.97 -11.10 -12.45
C SER A 83 -2.34 -11.67 -12.80
N GLU A 84 -2.48 -12.56 -13.80
CA GLU A 84 -3.77 -13.18 -14.13
C GLU A 84 -4.28 -14.12 -13.03
N GLU A 85 -3.40 -14.88 -12.39
CA GLU A 85 -3.76 -15.77 -11.29
C GLU A 85 -4.05 -14.96 -10.02
N ALA A 86 -3.27 -13.90 -9.78
CA ALA A 86 -3.51 -12.96 -8.69
C ALA A 86 -4.91 -12.34 -8.77
N GLN A 87 -5.29 -11.84 -9.95
CA GLN A 87 -6.62 -11.27 -10.20
C GLN A 87 -7.76 -12.23 -9.83
N LYS A 88 -7.65 -13.50 -10.21
CA LYS A 88 -8.65 -14.52 -9.86
C LYS A 88 -8.70 -14.77 -8.36
N ALA A 89 -7.54 -14.76 -7.69
CA ALA A 89 -7.46 -15.00 -6.25
C ALA A 89 -8.09 -13.84 -5.45
N ILE A 90 -7.81 -12.57 -5.77
CA ILE A 90 -8.45 -11.44 -5.07
C ILE A 90 -9.96 -11.40 -5.31
N GLN A 91 -10.40 -11.67 -6.55
CA GLN A 91 -11.82 -11.78 -6.86
C GLN A 91 -12.47 -12.87 -6.00
N LYS A 92 -11.81 -14.02 -5.84
CA LYS A 92 -12.32 -15.12 -5.01
C LYS A 92 -12.42 -14.74 -3.53
N ALA A 93 -11.43 -14.02 -2.99
CA ALA A 93 -11.47 -13.51 -1.61
C ALA A 93 -12.67 -12.58 -1.40
N PHE A 94 -12.88 -11.64 -2.32
CA PHE A 94 -14.03 -10.72 -2.29
C PHE A 94 -15.38 -11.44 -2.43
N GLU A 95 -15.50 -12.44 -3.32
CA GLU A 95 -16.73 -13.24 -3.46
C GLU A 95 -17.10 -14.03 -2.20
N LEU A 96 -16.10 -14.50 -1.45
CA LEU A 96 -16.30 -15.26 -0.21
C LEU A 96 -16.70 -14.35 0.95
N GLU A 97 -16.13 -13.15 1.04
CA GLU A 97 -16.41 -12.15 2.08
C GLU A 97 -16.62 -10.74 1.47
N PRO A 98 -17.78 -10.46 0.85
CA PRO A 98 -18.01 -9.22 0.11
C PRO A 98 -18.15 -7.96 0.98
N ASP A 99 -18.32 -8.14 2.30
CA ASP A 99 -18.39 -7.06 3.27
C ASP A 99 -17.09 -6.91 4.08
N ASN A 100 -15.99 -7.56 3.64
CA ASN A 100 -14.66 -7.36 4.19
C ASN A 100 -13.96 -6.20 3.45
N VAL A 101 -13.70 -5.11 4.16
CA VAL A 101 -13.15 -3.88 3.57
C VAL A 101 -11.77 -4.07 2.94
N ILE A 102 -10.92 -4.93 3.49
CA ILE A 102 -9.57 -5.20 2.98
C ILE A 102 -9.65 -5.81 1.58
N TYR A 103 -10.55 -6.79 1.40
CA TYR A 103 -10.72 -7.48 0.13
C TYR A 103 -11.47 -6.61 -0.88
N ALA A 104 -12.49 -5.86 -0.43
CA ALA A 104 -13.20 -4.90 -1.27
C ALA A 104 -12.25 -3.83 -1.81
N TYR A 105 -11.39 -3.27 -0.96
CA TYR A 105 -10.41 -2.25 -1.34
C TYR A 105 -9.34 -2.80 -2.30
N SER A 106 -8.81 -3.99 -2.00
CA SER A 106 -7.83 -4.64 -2.88
C SER A 106 -8.43 -5.01 -4.24
N ASN A 107 -9.70 -5.44 -4.28
CA ASN A 107 -10.44 -5.68 -5.53
C ASN A 107 -10.71 -4.37 -6.30
N ALA A 108 -10.99 -3.26 -5.62
CA ALA A 108 -11.15 -1.95 -6.25
C ALA A 108 -9.85 -1.44 -6.88
N ASN A 109 -8.72 -1.59 -6.18
CA ASN A 109 -7.38 -1.28 -6.72
C ASN A 109 -7.09 -2.12 -7.97
N ASN A 110 -7.47 -3.41 -7.96
CA ASN A 110 -7.32 -4.28 -9.11
C ASN A 110 -8.18 -3.85 -10.31
N CYS A 111 -9.44 -3.47 -10.07
CA CYS A 111 -10.31 -2.89 -11.10
C CYS A 111 -9.68 -1.62 -11.69
N PHE A 112 -9.10 -0.76 -10.85
CA PHE A 112 -8.47 0.46 -11.32
C PHE A 112 -7.23 0.19 -12.16
N LEU A 113 -6.37 -0.73 -11.74
CA LEU A 113 -5.21 -1.16 -12.54
C LEU A 113 -5.65 -1.67 -13.93
N GLN A 114 -6.71 -2.48 -14.00
CA GLN A 114 -7.25 -2.95 -15.29
C GLN A 114 -7.79 -1.80 -16.15
N ALA A 115 -8.54 -0.86 -15.57
CA ALA A 115 -9.04 0.31 -16.27
C ALA A 115 -7.88 1.19 -16.78
N TYR A 116 -6.86 1.41 -15.94
CA TYR A 116 -5.66 2.15 -16.30
C TYR A 116 -4.89 1.49 -17.43
N MET A 117 -4.65 0.17 -17.39
CA MET A 117 -4.01 -0.54 -18.49
C MET A 117 -4.82 -0.44 -19.78
N LYS A 118 -6.16 -0.56 -19.72
CA LYS A 118 -7.04 -0.35 -20.88
C LYS A 118 -6.90 1.05 -21.46
N MET A 119 -6.81 2.08 -20.61
CA MET A 119 -6.57 3.46 -21.04
C MET A 119 -5.22 3.61 -21.74
N GLN A 120 -4.13 3.14 -21.13
CA GLN A 120 -2.77 3.24 -21.69
C GLN A 120 -2.60 2.46 -23.00
N MET A 121 -3.36 1.36 -23.17
CA MET A 121 -3.33 0.54 -24.38
C MET A 121 -4.40 0.91 -25.41
N GLU A 122 -5.15 2.00 -25.19
CA GLU A 122 -6.23 2.48 -26.07
C GLU A 122 -7.25 1.39 -26.44
N GLN A 123 -7.60 0.53 -25.46
CA GLN A 123 -8.55 -0.56 -25.67
C GLN A 123 -10.01 -0.07 -25.63
N GLU A 124 -10.91 -0.82 -26.27
CA GLU A 124 -12.35 -0.59 -26.12
C GLU A 124 -12.84 -0.90 -24.68
N GLY A 125 -13.94 -0.26 -24.30
CA GLY A 125 -14.59 -0.46 -22.99
C GLY A 125 -13.91 0.26 -21.83
N VAL A 126 -13.08 1.29 -22.08
CA VAL A 126 -12.45 2.11 -21.02
C VAL A 126 -13.50 2.70 -20.07
N LYS A 127 -14.56 3.32 -20.61
CA LYS A 127 -15.61 3.93 -19.79
C LYS A 127 -16.26 2.92 -18.83
N GLU A 128 -16.61 1.73 -19.34
CA GLU A 128 -17.23 0.68 -18.54
C GLU A 128 -16.26 0.16 -17.45
N ALA A 129 -14.96 0.06 -17.76
CA ALA A 129 -13.95 -0.30 -16.77
C ALA A 129 -13.77 0.78 -15.69
N VAL A 130 -13.84 2.06 -16.05
CA VAL A 130 -13.80 3.19 -15.11
C VAL A 130 -15.05 3.23 -14.24
N GLU A 131 -16.24 3.02 -14.82
CA GLU A 131 -17.50 2.93 -14.09
C GLU A 131 -17.46 1.79 -13.06
N LYS A 132 -17.03 0.59 -13.47
CA LYS A 132 -16.81 -0.55 -12.57
C LYS A 132 -15.82 -0.25 -11.45
N THR A 133 -14.76 0.50 -11.75
CA THR A 133 -13.78 0.94 -10.75
C THR A 133 -14.41 1.87 -9.72
N CYS A 134 -15.20 2.84 -10.16
CA CYS A 134 -15.93 3.74 -9.27
C CYS A 134 -16.91 2.96 -8.37
N GLU A 135 -17.68 2.03 -8.94
CA GLU A 135 -18.59 1.15 -8.20
C GLU A 135 -17.85 0.34 -7.14
N ALA A 136 -16.67 -0.20 -7.47
CA ALA A 136 -15.86 -0.95 -6.53
C ALA A 136 -15.38 -0.09 -5.34
N TYR A 137 -14.89 1.13 -5.57
CA TYR A 137 -14.53 2.05 -4.48
C TYR A 137 -15.76 2.53 -3.69
N LEU A 138 -16.91 2.76 -4.34
CA LEU A 138 -18.15 3.07 -3.63
C LEU A 138 -18.57 1.92 -2.71
N LYS A 139 -18.40 0.66 -3.13
CA LYS A 139 -18.64 -0.51 -2.26
C LYS A 139 -17.71 -0.54 -1.05
N VAL A 140 -16.44 -0.11 -1.19
CA VAL A 140 -15.56 0.08 -0.01
C VAL A 140 -16.17 1.08 0.96
N LEU A 141 -16.68 2.21 0.45
CA LEU A 141 -17.30 3.26 1.27
C LEU A 141 -18.69 2.89 1.82
N GLU A 142 -19.37 1.90 1.24
CA GLU A 142 -20.57 1.31 1.84
C GLU A 142 -20.24 0.45 3.07
N ILE A 143 -19.12 -0.28 3.03
CA ILE A 143 -18.63 -1.12 4.13
C ILE A 143 -18.01 -0.26 5.23
N GLU A 144 -17.13 0.66 4.83
CA GLU A 144 -16.41 1.58 5.72
C GLU A 144 -16.51 3.01 5.19
N PRO A 145 -17.49 3.79 5.67
CA PRO A 145 -17.75 5.14 5.17
C PRO A 145 -16.60 6.13 5.36
N ASP A 146 -15.68 5.86 6.29
CA ASP A 146 -14.58 6.73 6.71
C ASP A 146 -13.23 6.21 6.19
N TYR A 147 -13.19 5.78 4.92
CA TYR A 147 -11.99 5.29 4.23
C TYR A 147 -11.43 6.35 3.26
N PRO A 148 -10.48 7.21 3.70
CA PRO A 148 -10.04 8.35 2.92
C PRO A 148 -9.31 7.95 1.64
N GLU A 149 -8.50 6.89 1.63
CA GLU A 149 -7.77 6.48 0.42
C GLU A 149 -8.72 6.03 -0.70
N ALA A 150 -9.84 5.38 -0.38
CA ALA A 150 -10.88 5.06 -1.37
C ALA A 150 -11.57 6.33 -1.91
N MET A 151 -11.82 7.32 -1.06
CA MET A 151 -12.33 8.62 -1.50
C MET A 151 -11.32 9.35 -2.38
N MET A 152 -10.03 9.28 -2.06
CA MET A 152 -8.97 9.89 -2.87
C MET A 152 -8.92 9.31 -4.29
N TYR A 153 -9.05 7.99 -4.45
CA TYR A 153 -9.15 7.38 -5.78
C TYR A 153 -10.40 7.82 -6.54
N LEU A 154 -11.54 7.97 -5.87
CA LEU A 154 -12.74 8.53 -6.50
C LEU A 154 -12.54 10.00 -6.91
N VAL A 155 -11.89 10.81 -6.07
CA VAL A 155 -11.54 12.21 -6.41
C VAL A 155 -10.63 12.25 -7.62
N GLU A 156 -9.62 11.39 -7.67
CA GLU A 156 -8.68 11.30 -8.79
C GLU A 156 -9.41 10.93 -10.09
N ILE A 157 -10.21 9.87 -10.08
CA ILE A 157 -10.98 9.44 -11.26
C ILE A 157 -11.97 10.53 -11.71
N TYR A 158 -12.77 11.06 -10.79
CA TYR A 158 -13.79 12.06 -11.10
C TYR A 158 -13.22 13.44 -11.45
N GLY A 159 -12.03 13.78 -10.92
CA GLY A 159 -11.38 15.07 -11.15
C GLY A 159 -10.56 15.11 -12.43
N TYR A 160 -9.79 14.05 -12.73
CA TYR A 160 -8.84 14.03 -13.84
C TYR A 160 -9.44 13.56 -15.17
N LEU A 161 -10.33 12.57 -15.15
CA LEU A 161 -10.87 12.03 -16.40
C LEU A 161 -11.90 12.99 -17.03
N PRO A 162 -12.05 12.99 -18.37
CA PRO A 162 -13.11 13.74 -19.03
C PRO A 162 -14.48 13.09 -18.78
N GLU A 163 -15.56 13.87 -18.92
CA GLU A 163 -16.93 13.42 -18.62
C GLU A 163 -17.37 12.19 -19.43
N ASP A 164 -16.90 12.08 -20.67
CA ASP A 164 -17.20 10.95 -21.55
C ASP A 164 -16.48 9.65 -21.14
N MET A 165 -15.43 9.74 -20.32
CA MET A 165 -14.71 8.61 -19.75
C MET A 165 -15.04 8.32 -18.27
N GLY A 166 -15.94 9.11 -17.65
CA GLY A 166 -16.37 8.91 -16.26
C GLY A 166 -16.02 10.06 -15.31
N GLY A 167 -15.41 11.13 -15.80
CA GLY A 167 -15.17 12.35 -15.04
C GLY A 167 -16.44 12.99 -14.49
N ASN A 168 -16.37 13.53 -13.27
CA ASN A 168 -17.47 14.24 -12.63
C ASN A 168 -16.97 15.18 -11.52
N LYS A 169 -16.67 16.44 -11.87
CA LYS A 169 -16.11 17.42 -10.92
C LYS A 169 -17.00 17.69 -9.71
N GLU A 170 -18.31 17.60 -9.85
CA GLU A 170 -19.24 17.76 -8.72
C GLU A 170 -19.04 16.65 -7.69
N LYS A 171 -19.02 15.38 -8.12
CA LYS A 171 -18.73 14.24 -7.23
C LYS A 171 -17.34 14.31 -6.60
N ALA A 172 -16.32 14.71 -7.36
CA ALA A 172 -14.99 14.91 -6.81
C ALA A 172 -15.03 15.92 -5.63
N ASN A 173 -15.70 17.05 -5.80
CA ASN A 173 -15.84 18.06 -4.75
C ASN A 173 -16.67 17.58 -3.55
N GLU A 174 -17.68 16.72 -3.76
CA GLU A 174 -18.42 16.08 -2.67
C GLU A 174 -17.51 15.20 -1.80
N PHE A 175 -16.66 14.37 -2.42
CA PHE A 175 -15.70 13.54 -1.69
C PHE A 175 -14.61 14.35 -1.00
N ILE A 176 -14.09 15.42 -1.62
CA ILE A 176 -13.18 16.37 -0.96
C ILE A 176 -13.83 16.96 0.29
N SER A 177 -15.08 17.41 0.17
CA SER A 177 -15.83 17.99 1.30
C SER A 177 -16.11 16.97 2.40
N LYS A 178 -16.26 15.68 2.05
CA LYS A 178 -16.41 14.59 3.02
C LYS A 178 -15.10 14.31 3.75
N MET A 179 -13.97 14.23 3.03
CA MET A 179 -12.65 14.02 3.64
C MET A 179 -12.25 15.17 4.56
N GLU A 180 -12.50 16.42 4.18
CA GLU A 180 -12.22 17.58 5.02
C GLU A 180 -12.97 17.57 6.35
N LYS A 181 -14.19 17.02 6.38
CA LYS A 181 -14.95 16.82 7.62
C LYS A 181 -14.44 15.66 8.46
N LEU A 182 -13.82 14.66 7.85
CA LEU A 182 -13.29 13.47 8.51
C LEU A 182 -11.96 13.79 9.20
N ASP A 183 -11.03 14.39 8.46
CA ASP A 183 -9.69 14.76 8.91
C ASP A 183 -9.20 15.91 8.00
N PRO A 184 -8.82 17.07 8.57
CA PRO A 184 -8.30 18.21 7.82
C PRO A 184 -7.16 17.85 6.87
N PHE A 185 -6.30 16.88 7.25
CA PHE A 185 -5.20 16.43 6.41
C PHE A 185 -5.68 15.81 5.11
N TYR A 186 -6.66 14.89 5.16
CA TYR A 186 -7.16 14.24 3.96
C TYR A 186 -7.96 15.21 3.08
N GLY A 187 -8.66 16.17 3.68
CA GLY A 187 -9.26 17.29 2.94
C GLY A 187 -8.22 18.11 2.18
N ALA A 188 -7.14 18.52 2.86
CA ALA A 188 -6.04 19.25 2.24
C ALA A 188 -5.37 18.43 1.13
N LYS A 189 -5.02 17.17 1.41
CA LYS A 189 -4.41 16.27 0.43
C LYS A 189 -5.28 16.07 -0.80
N ALA A 190 -6.59 15.87 -0.64
CA ALA A 190 -7.48 15.68 -1.79
C ALA A 190 -7.68 16.94 -2.61
N LYS A 191 -7.59 18.14 -1.99
CA LYS A 191 -7.69 19.42 -2.70
C LYS A 191 -6.55 19.64 -3.69
N THR A 192 -5.36 19.06 -3.46
CA THR A 192 -4.20 19.26 -4.34
C THR A 192 -4.48 18.85 -5.79
N ALA A 193 -5.33 17.84 -6.01
CA ALA A 193 -5.77 17.41 -7.34
C ALA A 193 -6.55 18.48 -8.12
N ASN A 194 -7.15 19.45 -7.42
CA ASN A 194 -7.97 20.52 -8.00
C ASN A 194 -7.32 21.91 -7.92
N LEU A 195 -6.10 22.00 -7.38
CA LEU A 195 -5.39 23.28 -7.31
C LEU A 195 -4.85 23.68 -8.70
N PRO A 196 -4.72 24.99 -9.00
CA PRO A 196 -4.11 25.46 -10.24
C PRO A 196 -2.72 24.85 -10.45
N GLU A 197 -2.35 24.61 -11.72
CA GLU A 197 -1.05 24.02 -12.07
C GLU A 197 0.13 24.88 -11.57
N GLU A 198 -0.05 26.19 -11.49
CA GLU A 198 0.95 27.15 -11.02
C GLU A 198 1.06 27.23 -9.49
N THR A 199 0.32 26.39 -8.76
CA THR A 199 0.33 26.39 -7.29
C THR A 199 1.73 26.05 -6.77
N ASN A 200 2.26 26.90 -5.90
CA ASN A 200 3.43 26.55 -5.11
C ASN A 200 3.00 25.58 -3.99
N PHE A 201 3.15 24.28 -4.24
CA PHE A 201 2.77 23.24 -3.27
C PHE A 201 3.61 23.30 -1.99
N VAL A 202 4.84 23.85 -2.02
CA VAL A 202 5.64 24.06 -0.80
C VAL A 202 4.96 25.07 0.11
N ASP A 203 4.53 26.21 -0.44
CA ASP A 203 3.81 27.23 0.34
C ASP A 203 2.47 26.68 0.85
N TYR A 204 1.77 25.91 0.02
CA TYR A 204 0.52 25.25 0.39
C TYR A 204 0.66 24.38 1.65
N TRP A 205 1.61 23.44 1.65
CA TRP A 205 1.82 22.53 2.77
C TRP A 205 2.42 23.22 4.01
N ASN A 206 3.26 24.24 3.82
CA ASN A 206 3.74 25.06 4.95
C ASN A 206 2.61 25.84 5.62
N ASN A 207 1.69 26.44 4.84
CA ASN A 207 0.52 27.12 5.39
C ASN A 207 -0.41 26.14 6.13
N TYR A 208 -0.67 24.97 5.53
CA TYR A 208 -1.43 23.91 6.19
C TYR A 208 -0.85 23.55 7.57
N MET A 209 0.47 23.31 7.65
CA MET A 209 1.10 22.95 8.93
C MET A 209 1.16 24.11 9.93
N ALA A 210 1.15 25.36 9.46
CA ALA A 210 1.07 26.52 10.35
C ALA A 210 -0.31 26.65 11.01
N GLU A 211 -1.38 26.19 10.33
CA GLU A 211 -2.76 26.24 10.82
C GLU A 211 -3.13 24.99 11.65
N GLU A 212 -2.87 23.80 11.12
CA GLU A 212 -3.31 22.51 11.68
C GLU A 212 -2.23 21.82 12.55
N GLY A 213 -0.98 22.32 12.48
CA GLY A 213 0.17 21.74 13.16
C GLY A 213 0.93 20.71 12.33
N GLU A 214 2.15 20.42 12.78
CA GLU A 214 3.05 19.45 12.16
C GLU A 214 2.72 18.02 12.66
N CYS A 215 2.58 17.07 11.73
CA CYS A 215 2.45 15.64 12.04
C CYS A 215 3.20 14.79 11.02
N VAL A 216 3.31 13.48 11.27
CA VAL A 216 4.00 12.55 10.37
C VAL A 216 3.45 12.62 8.94
N LYS A 217 2.13 12.68 8.77
CA LYS A 217 1.50 12.75 7.43
C LYS A 217 1.88 14.04 6.70
N SER A 218 1.75 15.21 7.34
CA SER A 218 2.06 16.50 6.72
C SER A 218 3.55 16.66 6.40
N LEU A 219 4.43 16.16 7.27
CA LEU A 219 5.88 16.13 7.02
C LEU A 219 6.25 15.28 5.80
N LYS A 220 5.57 14.14 5.60
CA LYS A 220 5.78 13.30 4.43
C LYS A 220 5.38 13.99 3.13
N GLU A 221 4.20 14.62 3.11
CA GLU A 221 3.73 15.35 1.94
C GLU A 221 4.62 16.55 1.63
N LEU A 222 5.02 17.34 2.63
CA LEU A 222 5.92 18.47 2.41
C LEU A 222 7.32 17.98 1.95
N GLY A 223 7.85 16.92 2.55
CA GLY A 223 9.14 16.35 2.13
C GLY A 223 9.12 15.86 0.67
N ALA A 224 8.06 15.18 0.26
CA ALA A 224 7.87 14.79 -1.14
C ALA A 224 7.76 16.04 -2.04
N THR A 225 7.03 17.06 -1.60
CA THR A 225 6.89 18.34 -2.32
C THR A 225 8.23 19.06 -2.50
N TYR A 226 9.11 19.04 -1.50
CA TYR A 226 10.46 19.58 -1.61
C TYR A 226 11.34 18.80 -2.60
N ILE A 227 11.24 17.47 -2.63
CA ILE A 227 11.90 16.64 -3.66
C ILE A 227 11.49 17.10 -5.07
N PHE A 228 10.20 17.32 -5.29
CA PHE A 228 9.70 17.83 -6.57
C PHE A 228 10.20 19.22 -6.92
N ALA A 229 10.35 20.08 -5.92
CA ALA A 229 10.89 21.43 -6.08
C ALA A 229 12.42 21.46 -6.26
N ASP A 230 13.08 20.29 -6.38
CA ASP A 230 14.55 20.15 -6.44
C ASP A 230 15.27 20.70 -5.19
N ASP A 231 14.57 20.74 -4.04
CA ASP A 231 15.06 21.23 -2.74
C ASP A 231 15.30 20.05 -1.78
N ILE A 232 16.36 19.30 -2.05
CA ILE A 232 16.67 18.09 -1.30
C ILE A 232 17.02 18.36 0.17
N GLU A 233 17.58 19.54 0.49
CA GLU A 233 17.98 19.91 1.85
C GLU A 233 16.76 20.01 2.77
N ASN A 234 15.69 20.67 2.31
CA ASN A 234 14.47 20.78 3.11
C ASN A 234 13.65 19.49 3.10
N ALA A 235 13.72 18.69 2.03
CA ALA A 235 13.16 17.33 2.04
C ALA A 235 13.80 16.44 3.12
N GLU A 236 15.14 16.44 3.24
CA GLU A 236 15.87 15.68 4.27
C GLU A 236 15.40 16.11 5.67
N LYS A 237 15.29 17.41 5.95
CA LYS A 237 14.79 17.92 7.25
C LYS A 237 13.37 17.44 7.56
N CYS A 238 12.47 17.45 6.57
CA CYS A 238 11.10 16.96 6.74
C CYS A 238 11.08 15.47 7.09
N TYR A 239 11.86 14.67 6.39
CA TYR A 239 11.91 13.22 6.61
C TYR A 239 12.66 12.84 7.89
N GLU A 240 13.72 13.54 8.28
CA GLU A 240 14.38 13.35 9.58
C GLU A 240 13.40 13.56 10.74
N LYS A 241 12.61 14.64 10.67
CA LYS A 241 11.54 14.89 11.65
C LYS A 241 10.50 13.79 11.62
N ALA A 242 10.04 13.37 10.44
CA ALA A 242 9.04 12.30 10.31
C ALA A 242 9.54 10.99 10.92
N ILE A 243 10.79 10.61 10.66
CA ILE A 243 11.45 9.42 11.22
C ILE A 243 11.63 9.55 12.74
N SER A 244 11.91 10.75 13.25
CA SER A 244 12.04 10.97 14.70
C SER A 244 10.71 10.79 15.45
N LEU A 245 9.59 11.11 14.80
CA LEU A 245 8.24 10.95 15.35
C LEU A 245 7.72 9.51 15.17
N ASP A 246 8.05 8.88 14.06
CA ASP A 246 7.71 7.49 13.76
C ASP A 246 8.88 6.81 13.02
N PRO A 247 9.69 6.00 13.73
CA PRO A 247 10.83 5.31 13.12
C PRO A 247 10.46 4.43 11.92
N ALA A 248 9.22 3.95 11.81
CA ALA A 248 8.76 3.18 10.65
C ALA A 248 8.73 4.01 9.34
N GLN A 249 8.89 5.33 9.43
CA GLN A 249 9.10 6.19 8.25
C GLN A 249 10.53 6.15 7.72
N ASN A 250 11.42 5.30 8.23
CA ASN A 250 12.77 5.11 7.66
C ASN A 250 12.77 4.81 6.15
N VAL A 251 11.69 4.24 5.61
CA VAL A 251 11.46 4.07 4.16
C VAL A 251 11.57 5.39 3.37
N ARG A 252 11.38 6.56 4.00
CA ARG A 252 11.58 7.88 3.37
C ARG A 252 13.04 8.12 2.95
N LEU A 253 14.00 7.42 3.54
CA LEU A 253 15.39 7.42 3.06
C LEU A 253 15.49 6.88 1.63
N LEU A 254 14.61 5.95 1.24
CA LEU A 254 14.54 5.45 -0.13
C LEU A 254 14.00 6.51 -1.11
N ASP A 255 13.13 7.42 -0.66
CA ASP A 255 12.65 8.54 -1.47
C ASP A 255 13.82 9.52 -1.75
N LEU A 256 14.67 9.80 -0.75
CA LEU A 256 15.89 10.61 -0.93
C LEU A 256 16.91 9.90 -1.84
N ALA A 257 17.11 8.59 -1.69
CA ALA A 257 17.94 7.82 -2.61
C ALA A 257 17.42 7.93 -4.05
N ARG A 258 16.10 7.76 -4.22
CA ARG A 258 15.43 7.82 -5.53
C ARG A 258 15.54 9.19 -6.18
N TYR A 259 15.52 10.29 -5.42
CA TYR A 259 15.79 11.63 -5.97
C TYR A 259 17.12 11.68 -6.73
N HIS A 260 18.21 11.25 -6.09
CA HIS A 260 19.53 11.21 -6.73
C HIS A 260 19.58 10.24 -7.91
N MET A 261 18.92 9.07 -7.81
CA MET A 261 18.78 8.13 -8.93
C MET A 261 18.11 8.78 -10.14
N MET A 262 17.05 9.57 -9.91
CA MET A 262 16.32 10.25 -10.98
C MET A 262 17.16 11.34 -11.65
N LYS A 263 17.98 12.09 -10.90
CA LYS A 263 18.94 13.06 -11.49
C LYS A 263 19.89 12.38 -12.48
N VAL A 264 20.42 11.20 -12.13
CA VAL A 264 21.30 10.41 -13.02
C VAL A 264 20.54 9.83 -14.22
N MET A 265 19.29 9.40 -14.03
CA MET A 265 18.46 8.92 -15.14
C MET A 265 18.17 10.02 -16.15
N GLN A 266 17.95 11.25 -15.69
CA GLN A 266 17.72 12.42 -16.54
C GLN A 266 19.02 12.92 -17.19
N ASN A 267 20.13 12.90 -16.47
CA ASN A 267 21.45 13.25 -16.98
C ASN A 267 22.53 12.31 -16.44
N ARG A 268 23.01 11.40 -17.28
CA ARG A 268 24.03 10.40 -16.92
C ARG A 268 25.38 11.00 -16.54
N GLU A 269 25.68 12.23 -16.94
CA GLU A 269 26.94 12.89 -16.59
C GLU A 269 27.03 13.20 -15.09
N LEU A 270 25.88 13.32 -14.41
CA LEU A 270 25.80 13.57 -12.98
C LEU A 270 26.11 12.33 -12.13
N ALA A 271 26.33 11.16 -12.73
CA ALA A 271 26.48 9.91 -11.98
C ALA A 271 27.61 9.94 -10.94
N GLN A 272 28.74 10.56 -11.26
CA GLN A 272 29.87 10.65 -10.31
C GLN A 272 29.57 11.56 -9.11
N GLU A 273 28.64 12.50 -9.26
CA GLU A 273 28.22 13.43 -8.20
C GLU A 273 27.06 12.86 -7.39
N GLU A 274 26.05 12.29 -8.06
CA GLU A 274 24.77 11.94 -7.46
C GLU A 274 24.71 10.51 -6.91
N LEU A 275 25.38 9.54 -7.57
CA LEU A 275 25.35 8.15 -7.08
C LEU A 275 25.96 7.98 -5.67
N PRO A 276 27.03 8.69 -5.27
CA PRO A 276 27.49 8.68 -3.88
C PRO A 276 26.40 9.08 -2.88
N ASN A 277 25.55 10.06 -3.22
CA ASN A 277 24.43 10.48 -2.35
C ASN A 277 23.31 9.43 -2.32
N ALA A 278 22.98 8.82 -3.47
CA ALA A 278 22.04 7.69 -3.50
C ALA A 278 22.53 6.53 -2.62
N ILE A 279 23.82 6.18 -2.73
CA ILE A 279 24.47 5.13 -1.93
C ILE A 279 24.43 5.46 -0.43
N LYS A 280 24.68 6.72 -0.03
CA LYS A 280 24.56 7.19 1.36
C LYS A 280 23.18 6.83 1.93
N TYR A 281 22.10 7.20 1.25
CA TYR A 281 20.74 6.99 1.74
C TYR A 281 20.31 5.52 1.72
N LEU A 282 20.72 4.75 0.70
CA LEU A 282 20.46 3.30 0.67
C LEU A 282 21.14 2.56 1.84
N ASN A 283 22.40 2.88 2.14
CA ASN A 283 23.09 2.30 3.29
C ASN A 283 22.45 2.74 4.61
N ALA A 284 22.11 4.03 4.75
CA ALA A 284 21.42 4.53 5.94
C ALA A 284 20.09 3.81 6.17
N PHE A 285 19.31 3.53 5.11
CA PHE A 285 18.10 2.73 5.21
C PHE A 285 18.40 1.29 5.66
N LEU A 286 19.37 0.62 5.05
CA LEU A 286 19.75 -0.75 5.39
C LEU A 286 20.21 -0.91 6.85
N GLU A 287 20.79 0.14 7.43
CA GLU A 287 21.26 0.20 8.82
C GLU A 287 20.21 0.74 9.81
N SER A 288 19.06 1.20 9.32
CA SER A 288 18.05 1.89 10.13
C SER A 288 17.22 0.96 11.02
N GLN A 289 16.45 1.56 11.93
CA GLN A 289 15.44 0.89 12.75
C GLN A 289 14.05 1.51 12.50
N PRO A 290 12.97 0.71 12.42
CA PRO A 290 12.96 -0.76 12.50
C PRO A 290 13.70 -1.40 11.32
N GLU A 291 14.22 -2.61 11.54
CA GLU A 291 14.98 -3.32 10.53
C GLU A 291 14.19 -3.46 9.21
N PRO A 292 14.78 -3.10 8.05
CA PRO A 292 14.10 -3.25 6.78
C PRO A 292 13.69 -4.70 6.46
N ILE A 293 12.51 -4.87 5.89
CA ILE A 293 12.01 -6.16 5.41
C ILE A 293 12.79 -6.64 4.18
N ALA A 294 12.76 -7.95 3.91
CA ALA A 294 13.56 -8.57 2.85
C ALA A 294 13.30 -7.97 1.45
N PRO A 295 12.04 -7.72 1.01
CA PRO A 295 11.75 -7.01 -0.24
C PRO A 295 12.52 -5.70 -0.43
N LEU A 296 12.51 -4.84 0.60
CA LEU A 296 13.14 -3.52 0.53
C LEU A 296 14.66 -3.59 0.69
N LYS A 297 15.18 -4.57 1.43
CA LYS A 297 16.62 -4.87 1.48
C LYS A 297 17.13 -5.32 0.12
N ALA A 298 16.49 -6.31 -0.49
CA ALA A 298 16.86 -6.83 -1.79
C ALA A 298 16.79 -5.73 -2.87
N TRP A 299 15.73 -4.93 -2.89
CA TRP A 299 15.62 -3.76 -3.75
C TRP A 299 16.78 -2.77 -3.55
N SER A 300 17.17 -2.51 -2.29
CA SER A 300 18.28 -1.60 -1.96
C SER A 300 19.63 -2.16 -2.39
N TYR A 301 19.91 -3.44 -2.12
CA TYR A 301 21.13 -4.13 -2.55
C TYR A 301 21.26 -4.17 -4.07
N ALA A 302 20.17 -4.42 -4.80
CA ALA A 302 20.19 -4.42 -6.25
C ALA A 302 20.47 -3.03 -6.84
N ASN A 303 19.97 -1.96 -6.23
CA ASN A 303 20.30 -0.60 -6.67
C ASN A 303 21.74 -0.22 -6.30
N LEU A 304 22.21 -0.55 -5.09
CA LEU A 304 23.63 -0.42 -4.73
C LEU A 304 24.53 -1.14 -5.72
N SER A 305 24.18 -2.38 -6.09
CA SER A 305 24.88 -3.17 -7.10
C SER A 305 25.01 -2.39 -8.42
N ARG A 306 23.90 -1.91 -8.97
CA ARG A 306 23.88 -1.15 -10.23
C ARG A 306 24.76 0.10 -10.16
N PHE A 307 24.77 0.80 -9.02
CA PHE A 307 25.56 2.03 -8.85
C PHE A 307 27.05 1.74 -8.72
N GLU A 308 27.42 0.73 -7.93
CA GLU A 308 28.81 0.32 -7.78
C GLU A 308 29.40 -0.12 -9.13
N MET A 309 28.67 -0.93 -9.92
CA MET A 309 29.09 -1.30 -11.27
C MET A 309 29.23 -0.07 -12.18
N PHE A 310 28.29 0.88 -12.11
CA PHE A 310 28.36 2.12 -12.89
C PHE A 310 29.61 2.94 -12.55
N LEU A 311 29.98 3.00 -11.27
CA LEU A 311 31.19 3.68 -10.78
C LEU A 311 32.49 2.90 -11.05
N GLY A 312 32.40 1.71 -11.66
CA GLY A 312 33.54 0.87 -12.02
C GLY A 312 33.92 -0.20 -10.99
N ASN A 313 33.19 -0.29 -9.88
CA ASN A 313 33.41 -1.26 -8.80
C ASN A 313 32.68 -2.59 -9.09
N ASN A 314 33.02 -3.24 -10.20
CA ASN A 314 32.26 -4.39 -10.72
C ASN A 314 32.17 -5.57 -9.74
N GLU A 315 33.26 -5.93 -9.06
CA GLU A 315 33.28 -7.06 -8.10
C GLU A 315 32.30 -6.83 -6.95
N LYS A 316 32.36 -5.66 -6.31
CA LYS A 316 31.41 -5.25 -5.26
C LYS A 316 29.97 -5.23 -5.78
N GLY A 317 29.78 -4.75 -7.01
CA GLY A 317 28.49 -4.76 -7.68
C GLY A 317 27.90 -6.16 -7.83
N GLU A 318 28.70 -7.13 -8.28
CA GLU A 318 28.28 -8.53 -8.42
C GLU A 318 27.96 -9.19 -7.08
N GLU A 319 28.73 -8.90 -6.02
CA GLU A 319 28.46 -9.37 -4.67
C GLU A 319 27.11 -8.85 -4.15
N LEU A 320 26.83 -7.56 -4.33
CA LEU A 320 25.58 -6.93 -3.92
C LEU A 320 24.37 -7.49 -4.69
N MET A 321 24.51 -7.82 -5.98
CA MET A 321 23.42 -8.44 -6.72
C MET A 321 23.11 -9.85 -6.20
N LYS A 322 24.15 -10.66 -5.94
CA LYS A 322 23.97 -11.99 -5.32
C LYS A 322 23.31 -11.86 -3.95
N LEU A 323 23.69 -10.86 -3.17
CA LEU A 323 23.07 -10.58 -1.87
C LEU A 323 21.58 -10.23 -2.04
N ALA A 324 21.23 -9.37 -3.00
CA ALA A 324 19.84 -9.05 -3.33
C ALA A 324 19.03 -10.30 -3.67
N GLU A 325 19.51 -11.09 -4.64
CA GLU A 325 18.83 -12.31 -5.12
C GLU A 325 18.69 -13.39 -4.02
N SER A 326 19.66 -13.46 -3.09
CA SER A 326 19.58 -14.37 -1.95
C SER A 326 18.69 -13.86 -0.82
N THR A 327 18.46 -12.55 -0.74
CA THR A 327 17.60 -11.91 0.28
C THR A 327 16.14 -12.08 -0.09
N ASP A 328 15.81 -11.82 -1.36
CA ASP A 328 14.49 -12.04 -1.92
C ASP A 328 14.68 -12.29 -3.42
N PRO A 329 14.34 -13.47 -3.98
CA PRO A 329 14.53 -13.75 -5.39
C PRO A 329 13.48 -13.08 -6.31
N TYR A 330 12.37 -12.60 -5.74
CA TYR A 330 11.26 -11.97 -6.46
C TYR A 330 11.21 -10.44 -6.24
N PHE A 331 12.24 -9.86 -5.62
CA PHE A 331 12.29 -8.42 -5.38
C PHE A 331 12.01 -7.59 -6.65
N SER A 332 11.32 -6.47 -6.48
CA SER A 332 11.00 -5.58 -7.60
C SER A 332 12.27 -5.09 -8.29
N ARG A 333 12.32 -5.26 -9.61
CA ARG A 333 13.43 -4.74 -10.43
C ARG A 333 13.21 -3.31 -10.91
N ALA A 334 12.04 -2.72 -10.63
CA ALA A 334 11.67 -1.37 -11.00
C ALA A 334 12.51 -0.32 -10.26
N PHE A 335 12.61 0.89 -10.83
CA PHE A 335 13.26 2.04 -10.19
C PHE A 335 12.38 2.69 -9.11
N GLY A 336 11.07 2.43 -9.12
CA GLY A 336 10.18 2.85 -8.05
C GLY A 336 10.46 2.03 -6.78
N VAL A 337 10.37 2.69 -5.63
CA VAL A 337 10.40 1.99 -4.33
C VAL A 337 9.10 1.17 -4.23
N PRO A 338 9.16 -0.13 -3.88
CA PRO A 338 7.97 -0.94 -3.65
C PRO A 338 7.01 -0.28 -2.65
N GLY A 339 5.71 -0.32 -2.91
CA GLY A 339 4.72 0.40 -2.13
C GLY A 339 4.57 -0.20 -0.72
N PRO A 340 4.57 0.59 0.37
CA PRO A 340 4.47 0.05 1.73
C PRO A 340 3.16 -0.70 1.99
N GLY A 341 2.09 -0.39 1.25
CA GLY A 341 0.82 -1.12 1.30
C GLY A 341 0.94 -2.60 0.90
N GLU A 342 1.94 -2.96 0.09
CA GLU A 342 2.20 -4.34 -0.35
C GLU A 342 2.71 -5.25 0.79
N PHE A 343 3.11 -4.66 1.92
CA PHE A 343 3.72 -5.38 3.04
C PHE A 343 2.88 -5.37 4.32
N VAL A 344 1.73 -4.68 4.33
CA VAL A 344 0.78 -4.69 5.46
C VAL A 344 0.25 -6.11 5.71
N ALA A 345 0.00 -6.48 6.96
CA ALA A 345 -0.52 -7.81 7.30
C ALA A 345 -1.91 -8.03 6.67
N PRO A 346 -2.26 -9.27 6.26
CA PRO A 346 -3.51 -9.54 5.53
C PRO A 346 -4.81 -9.31 6.33
N ASN A 347 -4.69 -9.04 7.63
CA ASN A 347 -5.78 -8.74 8.55
C ASN A 347 -5.81 -7.26 8.98
N GLU A 348 -4.97 -6.41 8.38
CA GLU A 348 -4.90 -4.98 8.66
C GLU A 348 -5.37 -4.17 7.45
N VAL A 349 -6.01 -3.03 7.72
CA VAL A 349 -6.49 -2.12 6.69
C VAL A 349 -5.30 -1.37 6.08
N VAL A 350 -5.25 -1.31 4.75
CA VAL A 350 -4.16 -0.66 4.02
C VAL A 350 -4.44 0.84 3.92
N HIS A 351 -3.62 1.64 4.61
CA HIS A 351 -3.64 3.10 4.52
C HIS A 351 -2.54 3.61 3.59
N HIS A 352 -2.69 3.31 2.30
CA HIS A 352 -1.76 3.74 1.26
C HIS A 352 -2.53 4.24 0.04
N PHE A 353 -2.22 5.44 -0.40
CA PHE A 353 -2.68 6.01 -1.66
C PHE A 353 -1.47 6.29 -2.54
N GLY A 354 -1.45 5.69 -3.72
CA GLY A 354 -0.53 6.00 -4.81
C GLY A 354 -1.35 6.37 -6.05
N SER A 355 -1.13 7.58 -6.57
CA SER A 355 -1.87 8.10 -7.72
C SER A 355 -1.52 7.34 -9.00
N PHE A 356 -2.51 7.13 -9.87
CA PHE A 356 -2.33 6.54 -11.20
C PHE A 356 -2.06 7.60 -12.27
N PHE A 357 -2.49 8.84 -12.03
CA PHE A 357 -2.33 9.97 -12.97
C PHE A 357 -1.22 10.95 -12.56
N SER A 358 -0.76 10.91 -11.31
CA SER A 358 0.41 11.65 -10.83
C SER A 358 1.53 10.67 -10.48
N PRO A 359 2.76 10.87 -11.02
CA PRO A 359 3.88 9.98 -10.75
C PRO A 359 4.41 10.05 -9.31
N PHE A 360 3.91 10.98 -8.49
CA PHE A 360 4.18 11.03 -7.06
C PHE A 360 3.05 11.69 -6.27
#